data_AF-A0A8S0V1K1-F1
#
_entry.id   AF-A0A8S0V1K1-F1
#
_cell.length_a   1.000
_cell.length_b   1.000
_cell.length_c   1.000
_cell.angle_alpha   90.00
_cell.angle_beta   90.00
_cell.angle_gamma   90.00
#
_symmetry.space_group_name_H-M   'P 1'
#
loop_
_entity.id
_entity.type
_entity.pdbx_description
1 polymer ?
#
loop_
_entity_poly.entity_id
_entity_poly.type
_entity_poly.pdbx_seq_one_letter_code
_entity_poly.pdbx_strand_id
1 'polypeptide(L)' 'MCNARPPTFDVTKFGAFGDGQEDDTKVFETAWQAACQNGKNGAKITVPQGKIYLVNHVEFVGAM' A
#
# COMPACT_ATOMS: atom_id res chain seq x y z
N MET A 1 17.94 -9.83 -18.55
CA MET A 1 17.77 -8.37 -18.41
C MET A 1 17.22 -8.13 -17.00
N CYS A 2 18.01 -7.57 -16.08
CA CYS A 2 17.67 -7.48 -14.65
C CYS A 2 17.54 -6.01 -14.20
N ASN A 3 16.63 -5.25 -14.80
CA ASN A 3 16.29 -3.88 -14.36
C ASN A 3 14.78 -3.69 -14.28
N ALA A 4 14.07 -4.70 -13.76
CA ALA A 4 12.65 -4.54 -13.46
C ALA A 4 12.51 -3.67 -12.22
N ARG A 5 12.11 -2.40 -12.40
CA ARG A 5 11.72 -1.53 -11.29
C ARG A 5 10.58 -2.22 -10.53
N PRO A 6 10.66 -2.34 -9.20
CA PRO A 6 9.60 -2.98 -8.43
C PRO A 6 8.27 -2.24 -8.68
N PRO A 7 7.16 -2.98 -8.88
CA PRO A 7 5.84 -2.38 -9.07
C PRO A 7 5.49 -1.46 -7.89
N THR A 8 4.85 -0.35 -8.21
CA THR A 8 4.49 0.68 -7.23
C THR A 8 2.99 0.68 -6.98
N PHE A 9 2.61 0.60 -5.70
CA PHE A 9 1.24 0.53 -5.21
C PHE A 9 0.95 1.80 -4.42
N ASP A 10 0.20 2.72 -5.02
CA ASP A 10 -0.17 3.99 -4.38
C ASP A 10 -1.48 3.78 -3.61
N VAL A 11 -1.46 4.00 -2.29
CA VAL A 11 -2.63 3.78 -1.41
C VAL A 11 -3.86 4.60 -1.82
N THR A 12 -3.68 5.75 -2.48
CA THR A 12 -4.80 6.57 -2.97
C THR A 12 -5.50 5.94 -4.16
N LYS A 13 -4.80 5.13 -4.96
CA LYS A 13 -5.40 4.35 -6.05
C LYS A 13 -6.23 3.18 -5.54
N PHE A 14 -5.99 2.76 -4.30
CA PHE A 14 -6.79 1.76 -3.60
C PHE A 14 -7.98 2.38 -2.84
N GLY A 15 -8.11 3.72 -2.84
CA GLY A 15 -9.24 4.42 -2.24
C GLY A 15 -8.92 5.15 -0.93
N ALA A 16 -7.65 5.36 -0.57
CA ALA A 16 -7.32 6.01 0.69
C ALA A 16 -7.72 7.49 0.65
N PHE A 17 -8.57 7.90 1.59
CA PHE A 17 -9.07 9.26 1.70
C PHE A 17 -7.93 10.19 2.11
N GLY A 18 -7.28 9.85 3.23
CA GLY A 18 -6.20 10.65 3.78
C GLY A 18 -6.66 12.00 4.34
N ASP A 19 -7.85 12.05 4.94
CA ASP A 19 -8.41 13.22 5.62
C ASP A 19 -8.23 13.21 7.16
N GLY A 20 -7.72 12.11 7.71
CA GLY A 20 -7.45 11.91 9.13
C GLY A 20 -8.70 11.55 9.96
N GLN A 21 -9.85 11.36 9.32
CA GLN A 21 -11.11 11.03 9.98
C GLN A 21 -11.61 9.65 9.56
N GLU A 22 -11.56 9.35 8.27
CA GLU A 22 -11.98 8.06 7.74
C GLU A 22 -10.90 7.00 8.03
N ASP A 23 -11.34 5.80 8.42
CA ASP A 23 -10.46 4.68 8.66
C ASP A 23 -9.92 4.13 7.33
N ASP A 24 -8.65 4.43 7.04
CA ASP A 24 -7.94 3.97 5.84
C ASP A 24 -7.26 2.59 6.03
N THR A 25 -7.39 1.92 7.18
CA THR A 25 -6.71 0.66 7.53
C THR A 25 -6.90 -0.41 6.45
N LYS A 26 -8.14 -0.64 6.04
CA LYS A 26 -8.48 -1.68 5.06
C LYS A 26 -7.90 -1.40 3.68
N VAL A 27 -7.73 -0.12 3.34
CA VAL A 27 -7.11 0.29 2.09
C VAL A 27 -5.62 0.01 2.11
N PHE A 28 -4.96 0.28 3.24
CA PHE A 28 -3.54 -0.04 3.45
C PHE A 28 -3.28 -1.56 3.39
N GLU A 29 -4.13 -2.37 4.02
CA GLU A 29 -4.08 -3.84 3.92
C GLU A 29 -4.24 -4.32 2.48
N THR A 30 -5.21 -3.75 1.74
CA THR A 30 -5.45 -4.11 0.34
C THR A 30 -4.26 -3.75 -0.54
N ALA A 31 -3.68 -2.57 -0.36
CA ALA A 31 -2.49 -2.14 -1.08
C ALA A 31 -1.30 -3.06 -0.79
N TRP A 32 -1.16 -3.53 0.46
CA TRP A 32 -0.12 -4.48 0.85
C TRP A 32 -0.32 -5.87 0.23
N GLN A 33 -1.54 -6.40 0.24
CA GLN A 33 -1.84 -7.69 -0.39
C GLN A 33 -1.58 -7.64 -1.91
N ALA A 34 -2.00 -6.56 -2.57
CA ALA A 34 -1.72 -6.35 -3.99
C ALA A 34 -0.21 -6.28 -4.27
N ALA A 35 0.55 -5.62 -3.39
CA ALA A 35 2.01 -5.57 -3.46
C ALA A 35 2.65 -6.96 -3.33
N CYS A 36 2.18 -7.79 -2.39
CA CYS A 36 2.69 -9.15 -2.20
C CYS A 36 2.37 -10.06 -3.40
N GLN A 37 1.16 -9.99 -3.95
CA GLN A 37 0.75 -10.85 -5.07
C GLN A 37 1.48 -10.51 -6.38
N ASN A 38 1.80 -9.24 -6.59
CA ASN A 38 2.36 -8.76 -7.86
C ASN A 38 3.86 -8.43 -7.77
N GLY A 39 4.43 -8.38 -6.57
CA GLY A 39 5.82 -7.99 -6.27
C GLY A 39 6.80 -9.16 -6.20
N LYS A 40 6.88 -10.00 -7.23
CA LYS A 40 7.71 -11.23 -7.23
C LYS A 40 9.17 -11.01 -6.83
N ASN A 41 9.75 -9.86 -7.20
CA ASN A 41 11.14 -9.49 -6.89
C ASN A 41 11.22 -8.19 -6.06
N GLY A 42 10.17 -7.92 -5.27
CA GLY A 42 10.01 -6.68 -4.50
C GLY A 42 8.88 -5.80 -5.03
N ALA A 43 8.33 -4.98 -4.14
CA ALA A 43 7.27 -4.02 -4.42
C ALA A 43 7.53 -2.73 -3.63
N LYS A 44 6.97 -1.61 -4.12
CA LYS A 44 7.01 -0.32 -3.43
C LYS A 44 5.59 0.13 -3.12
N ILE A 45 5.27 0.35 -1.85
CA ILE A 45 4.04 1.05 -1.48
C ILE A 45 4.34 2.54 -1.34
N THR A 46 3.49 3.37 -1.93
CA THR A 46 3.64 4.83 -1.87
C THR A 46 2.48 5.42 -1.11
N VAL A 47 2.82 6.25 -0.12
CA VAL A 47 1.90 7.03 0.69
C VAL A 47 2.14 8.51 0.36
N PRO A 48 1.24 9.17 -0.38
CA PRO A 48 1.38 10.57 -0.75
C PRO A 48 1.53 11.50 0.46
N GLN A 49 2.43 12.47 0.33
CA GLN A 49 2.56 13.57 1.29
C GLN A 49 1.38 14.54 1.22
N GLY A 50 1.13 15.28 2.30
CA GLY A 50 0.06 16.29 2.36
C GLY A 50 -1.33 15.73 2.69
N LYS A 51 -1.40 14.47 3.08
CA LYS A 51 -2.60 13.78 3.56
C LYS A 51 -2.38 13.22 4.97
N ILE A 52 -3.46 13.05 5.72
CA ILE A 52 -3.43 12.47 7.06
C ILE A 52 -4.18 11.14 6.99
N TYR A 53 -3.51 10.03 7.24
CA TYR A 53 -4.14 8.71 7.15
C TYR A 53 -4.43 8.20 8.56
N LEU A 54 -5.71 8.02 8.89
CA LEU A 54 -6.09 7.34 10.12
C LEU A 54 -5.98 5.84 9.87
N VAL A 55 -5.06 5.20 10.58
CA VAL A 55 -4.76 3.77 10.45
C VAL A 55 -4.76 3.15 11.83
N ASN A 56 -5.57 2.11 12.00
CA ASN A 56 -5.56 1.23 13.15
C ASN A 56 -4.49 0.14 12.97
N HIS A 57 -4.57 -0.94 13.72
CA HIS A 57 -3.62 -2.04 13.60
C HIS A 57 -3.66 -2.65 12.19
N VAL A 58 -2.53 -2.61 11.48
CA VAL A 58 -2.32 -3.23 10.17
C VAL A 58 -1.23 -4.29 10.29
N GLU A 59 -1.52 -5.50 9.79
CA GLU A 59 -0.54 -6.57 9.70
C GLU A 59 0.04 -6.66 8.30
N PHE A 60 1.33 -6.33 8.16
CA PHE A 60 2.07 -6.43 6.91
C PHE A 60 2.67 -7.83 6.74
N VAL A 61 1.82 -8.81 6.42
CA VAL A 61 2.23 -10.21 6.20
C VAL A 61 2.61 -10.43 4.74
N GLY A 62 3.82 -10.93 4.49
CA GLY A 62 4.25 -11.31 3.15
C GLY A 62 3.50 -12.54 2.62
N ALA A 63 3.28 -12.61 1.31
CA ALA A 63 2.85 -13.86 0.68
C ALA A 63 3.99 -14.89 0.73
N MET A 64 3.69 -16.12 1.15
CA MET A 64 4.58 -17.27 1.05
C MET A 64 4.70 -17.77 -0.38
#